data_AF-A0A090WRT0-F1
#
_entry.id   AF-A0A090WRT0-F1
#
_cell.length_a   1.000
_cell.length_b   1.000
_cell.length_c   1.000
_cell.angle_alpha   90.00
_cell.angle_beta   90.00
_cell.angle_gamma   90.00
#
_symmetry.space_group_name_H-M   'P 1'
#
loop_
_entity.id
_entity.type
_entity.pdbx_description
1 polymer ?
#
loop_
_entity_poly.entity_id
_entity_poly.type
_entity_poly.pdbx_seq_one_letter_code
_entity_poly.pdbx_strand_id
1 'polypeptide(L)'
;MKMKQFFSVSLIFMGLAFFMACEGDDTAVPVGEDWIKVDTKVYFIDSMTVNASTFKFDSIAVSNTSRLLVGAYTDDVFGKTKAKSYLQLAYPFESIDNEAIYDSIALILKYENYFYNDTTQTQTINVFNILDDIKSDDDYFYNTTNFEASETAIGTKTFQPYPIKEDCFILLLAKFLERSYMKK
;
A
#
# COMPACT_ATOMS: atom_id res chain seq x y z
N MET A 1 -92.29 -15.84 45.71
CA MET A 1 -91.48 -14.86 44.93
C MET A 1 -89.96 -14.95 45.17
N LYS A 2 -89.39 -16.10 45.62
CA LYS A 2 -87.93 -16.25 45.83
C LYS A 2 -87.22 -17.12 44.79
N MET A 3 -87.95 -18.00 44.08
CA MET A 3 -87.37 -18.93 43.09
C MET A 3 -86.96 -18.26 41.77
N LYS A 4 -87.71 -17.25 41.30
CA LYS A 4 -87.40 -16.53 40.05
C LYS A 4 -86.15 -15.66 40.16
N GLN A 5 -85.87 -15.10 41.35
CA GLN A 5 -84.67 -14.29 41.57
C GLN A 5 -83.39 -15.15 41.60
N PHE A 6 -83.45 -16.37 42.16
CA PHE A 6 -82.30 -17.29 42.14
C PHE A 6 -81.94 -17.75 40.72
N PHE A 7 -82.94 -18.02 39.87
CA PHE A 7 -82.71 -18.44 38.49
C PHE A 7 -82.10 -17.30 37.65
N SER A 8 -82.57 -16.05 37.84
CA SER A 8 -81.99 -14.89 37.16
C SER A 8 -80.55 -14.59 37.59
N VAL A 9 -80.20 -14.78 38.87
CA VAL A 9 -78.81 -14.57 39.35
C VAL A 9 -77.86 -15.64 38.81
N SER A 10 -78.31 -16.91 38.73
CA SER A 10 -77.52 -18.00 38.13
C SER A 10 -77.27 -17.78 36.62
N LEU A 11 -78.23 -17.19 35.91
CA LEU A 11 -78.09 -16.89 34.48
C LEU A 11 -77.09 -15.74 34.23
N ILE A 12 -77.05 -14.75 35.12
CA ILE A 12 -76.09 -13.64 35.06
C ILE A 12 -74.67 -14.13 35.38
N PHE A 13 -74.51 -15.04 36.35
CA PHE A 13 -73.20 -15.61 36.69
C PHE A 13 -72.64 -16.52 35.57
N MET A 14 -73.52 -17.27 34.88
CA MET A 14 -73.15 -18.04 33.69
C MET A 14 -72.78 -17.14 32.50
N GLY A 15 -73.48 -16.00 32.34
CA GLY A 15 -73.14 -15.01 31.31
C GLY A 15 -71.81 -14.30 31.55
N LEU A 16 -71.45 -14.04 32.81
CA LEU A 16 -70.17 -13.41 33.17
C LEU A 16 -68.97 -14.34 32.93
N ALA A 17 -69.17 -15.66 33.02
CA ALA A 17 -68.14 -16.65 32.72
C ALA A 17 -67.77 -16.70 31.22
N PHE A 18 -68.67 -16.31 30.33
CA PHE A 18 -68.43 -16.27 28.88
C PHE A 18 -67.56 -15.08 28.43
N PHE A 19 -67.40 -14.03 29.23
CA PHE A 19 -66.56 -12.87 28.90
C PHE A 19 -65.07 -13.05 29.28
N MET A 20 -64.70 -14.16 29.91
CA MET A 20 -63.32 -14.45 30.32
C MET A 20 -62.53 -15.28 29.29
N ALA A 21 -63.15 -15.68 28.17
CA ALA A 21 -62.45 -16.40 27.10
C ALA A 21 -61.95 -15.41 26.03
N CYS A 22 -60.89 -14.66 26.37
CA CYS A 22 -60.10 -13.93 25.39
C CYS A 22 -58.75 -14.64 25.28
N GLU A 23 -58.62 -15.52 24.29
CA GLU A 23 -57.35 -16.15 23.93
C GLU A 23 -56.63 -15.20 22.98
N GLY A 24 -55.61 -14.51 23.49
CA GLY A 24 -54.68 -13.74 22.69
C GLY A 24 -53.65 -14.68 22.11
N ASP A 25 -53.93 -15.24 20.95
CA ASP A 25 -52.98 -16.08 20.21
C ASP A 25 -52.00 -15.16 19.47
N ASP A 26 -50.86 -14.91 20.12
CA ASP A 26 -49.72 -14.30 19.47
C ASP A 26 -48.48 -15.01 20.00
N THR A 27 -47.91 -15.91 19.20
CA THR A 27 -46.46 -16.11 19.13
C THR A 27 -46.13 -17.09 18.01
N ALA A 28 -45.67 -16.53 16.89
CA ALA A 28 -44.83 -17.26 15.96
C ALA A 28 -43.58 -17.74 16.73
N VAL A 29 -43.48 -19.05 16.99
CA VAL A 29 -42.29 -19.70 17.56
C VAL A 29 -41.62 -20.52 16.46
N PRO A 30 -40.49 -20.05 15.92
CA PRO A 30 -39.27 -20.90 15.86
C PRO A 30 -37.97 -20.02 15.92
N VAL A 31 -36.74 -20.46 16.24
CA VAL A 31 -36.01 -21.74 16.18
C VAL A 31 -34.94 -21.75 17.30
N GLY A 32 -34.73 -22.90 17.96
CA GLY A 32 -33.59 -23.17 18.88
C GLY A 32 -34.01 -23.27 20.35
N GLU A 33 -34.56 -24.43 20.73
CA GLU A 33 -35.25 -24.60 22.02
C GLU A 33 -34.38 -24.45 23.29
N ASP A 34 -35.13 -24.02 24.32
CA ASP A 34 -34.95 -24.13 25.77
C ASP A 34 -34.31 -22.97 26.55
N TRP A 35 -33.74 -21.94 25.89
CA TRP A 35 -33.04 -20.85 26.60
C TRP A 35 -33.39 -19.42 26.15
N ILE A 36 -34.49 -19.24 25.41
CA ILE A 36 -34.86 -17.92 24.88
C ILE A 36 -36.01 -17.33 25.70
N LYS A 37 -35.71 -16.32 26.54
CA LYS A 37 -36.73 -15.56 27.26
C LYS A 37 -37.69 -14.92 26.26
N VAL A 38 -38.98 -14.95 26.60
CA VAL A 38 -40.17 -14.53 25.81
C VAL A 38 -40.12 -13.10 25.24
N ASP A 39 -39.09 -12.30 25.57
CA ASP A 39 -38.90 -10.93 25.05
C ASP A 39 -37.67 -10.80 24.12
N THR A 40 -37.20 -11.91 23.55
CA THR A 40 -36.05 -11.91 22.64
C THR A 40 -36.49 -11.65 21.21
N LYS A 41 -36.14 -10.48 20.67
CA LYS A 41 -36.39 -10.13 19.26
C LYS A 41 -35.28 -10.67 18.37
N VAL A 42 -35.60 -11.63 17.51
CA VAL A 42 -34.68 -12.17 16.51
C VAL A 42 -34.79 -11.31 15.24
N TYR A 43 -33.68 -10.71 14.82
CA TYR A 43 -33.59 -9.97 13.57
C TYR A 43 -32.79 -10.78 12.56
N PHE A 44 -33.45 -11.23 11.49
CA PHE A 44 -32.78 -11.81 10.33
C PHE A 44 -32.29 -10.68 9.41
N ILE A 45 -30.98 -10.63 9.18
CA ILE A 45 -30.35 -9.68 8.24
C ILE A 45 -29.82 -10.52 7.07
N ASP A 46 -30.47 -10.42 5.91
CA ASP A 46 -30.16 -11.21 4.70
C ASP A 46 -29.25 -10.45 3.71
N SER A 47 -29.11 -9.13 3.87
CA SER A 47 -28.33 -8.31 2.94
C SER A 47 -27.61 -7.19 3.67
N MET A 48 -26.29 -7.33 3.77
CA MET A 48 -25.40 -6.24 4.16
C MET A 48 -24.72 -5.69 2.92
N THR A 49 -25.07 -4.47 2.51
CA THR A 49 -24.36 -3.77 1.46
C THR A 49 -23.12 -3.11 2.05
N VAL A 50 -21.95 -3.69 1.82
CA VAL A 50 -20.66 -3.08 2.19
C VAL A 50 -20.26 -2.12 1.08
N ASN A 51 -20.24 -0.82 1.40
CA ASN A 51 -19.69 0.19 0.51
C ASN A 51 -18.20 0.38 0.85
N ALA A 52 -17.32 -0.22 0.05
CA ALA A 52 -15.88 -0.11 0.20
C ALA A 52 -15.32 0.87 -0.83
N SER A 53 -14.41 1.74 -0.40
CA SER A 53 -13.63 2.61 -1.26
C SER A 53 -12.15 2.45 -0.97
N THR A 54 -11.31 2.60 -1.99
CA THR A 54 -9.86 2.66 -1.84
C THR A 54 -9.45 4.12 -1.75
N PHE A 55 -8.77 4.49 -0.67
CA PHE A 55 -8.13 5.81 -0.56
C PHE A 55 -6.69 5.71 -1.07
N LYS A 56 -6.29 6.66 -1.92
CA LYS A 56 -4.89 6.80 -2.31
C LYS A 56 -4.14 7.29 -1.07
N PHE A 57 -3.15 6.52 -0.62
CA PHE A 57 -2.23 7.01 0.40
C PHE A 57 -1.62 8.31 -0.09
N ASP A 58 -1.55 9.29 0.82
CA ASP A 58 -0.75 10.49 0.60
C ASP A 58 0.72 10.08 0.42
N SER A 59 1.56 11.05 0.06
CA SER A 59 3.00 10.94 -0.07
C SER A 59 3.64 9.92 0.89
N ILE A 60 4.41 8.97 0.33
CA ILE A 60 5.07 7.90 1.08
C ILE A 60 6.52 8.31 1.28
N ALA A 61 6.99 8.31 2.53
CA ALA A 61 8.39 8.59 2.84
C ALA A 61 9.30 7.48 2.31
N VAL A 62 10.33 7.87 1.57
CA VAL A 62 11.28 6.99 0.86
C VAL A 62 12.75 7.43 1.04
N SER A 63 13.03 8.31 2.01
CA SER A 63 14.38 8.74 2.36
C SER A 63 15.14 7.73 3.23
N ASN A 64 16.48 7.87 3.28
CA ASN A 64 17.39 7.17 4.20
C ASN A 64 17.30 5.64 4.15
N THR A 65 17.01 5.08 2.98
CA THR A 65 17.00 3.63 2.78
C THR A 65 18.43 3.10 2.62
N SER A 66 18.72 1.95 3.22
CA SER A 66 20.01 1.25 3.06
C SER A 66 20.18 0.60 1.69
N ARG A 67 19.20 0.76 0.80
CA ARG A 67 19.14 0.15 -0.54
C ARG A 67 18.67 1.17 -1.57
N LEU A 68 19.17 0.99 -2.79
CA LEU A 68 18.81 1.79 -3.95
C LEU A 68 17.89 0.98 -4.85
N LEU A 69 16.70 1.50 -5.14
CA LEU A 69 15.77 0.89 -6.08
C LEU A 69 15.82 1.65 -7.39
N VAL A 70 16.14 0.94 -8.47
CA VAL A 70 16.23 1.50 -9.81
C VAL A 70 15.63 0.52 -10.80
N GLY A 71 14.77 1.01 -11.68
CA GLY A 71 14.18 0.19 -12.74
C GLY A 71 12.81 0.69 -13.14
N ALA A 72 12.21 0.04 -14.12
CA ALA A 72 10.82 0.26 -14.49
C ALA A 72 10.21 -1.03 -15.00
N TYR A 73 8.93 -1.21 -14.72
CA TYR A 73 8.16 -2.31 -15.29
C TYR A 73 6.72 -1.84 -15.53
N THR A 74 6.02 -2.57 -16.39
CA THR A 74 4.58 -2.36 -16.61
C THR A 74 3.84 -3.52 -15.96
N ASP A 75 2.92 -3.16 -15.07
CA ASP A 75 1.98 -4.08 -14.44
C ASP A 75 0.65 -4.03 -15.19
N ASP A 76 -0.01 -5.18 -15.38
CA ASP A 76 -1.29 -5.24 -16.09
C ASP A 76 -2.44 -4.54 -15.34
N VAL A 77 -2.33 -4.41 -14.01
CA VAL A 77 -3.33 -3.78 -13.15
C VAL A 77 -2.96 -2.34 -12.82
N PHE A 78 -1.71 -2.09 -12.42
CA PHE A 78 -1.25 -0.77 -11.95
C PHE A 78 -0.61 0.10 -13.04
N GLY A 79 -0.34 -0.46 -14.22
CA GLY A 79 0.33 0.23 -15.31
C GLY A 79 1.83 0.39 -15.09
N LYS A 80 2.43 1.41 -15.72
CA LYS A 80 3.88 1.62 -15.70
C LYS A 80 4.36 2.17 -14.37
N THR A 81 5.14 1.37 -13.65
CA THR A 81 5.82 1.74 -12.40
C THR A 81 7.30 1.97 -12.67
N LYS A 82 7.85 3.08 -12.13
CA LYS A 82 9.26 3.44 -12.28
C LYS A 82 9.86 3.80 -10.92
N ALA A 83 11.00 3.20 -10.60
CA ALA A 83 11.83 3.55 -9.46
C ALA A 83 13.05 4.37 -9.94
N LYS A 84 13.30 5.49 -9.27
CA LYS A 84 14.51 6.31 -9.43
C LYS A 84 15.08 6.52 -8.03
N SER A 85 16.40 6.50 -7.92
CA SER A 85 17.10 6.79 -6.67
C SER A 85 17.99 8.01 -6.85
N TYR A 86 18.03 8.89 -5.86
CA TYR A 86 18.96 10.01 -5.76
C TYR A 86 19.98 9.68 -4.68
N LEU A 87 21.24 10.01 -4.93
CA LEU A 87 22.34 9.67 -4.04
C LEU A 87 23.35 10.81 -4.02
N GLN A 88 23.80 11.17 -2.82
CA GLN A 88 24.92 12.08 -2.62
C GLN A 88 26.14 11.24 -2.24
N LEU A 89 27.19 11.30 -3.06
CA LEU A 89 28.43 10.59 -2.78
C LEU A 89 29.29 11.44 -1.84
N ALA A 90 29.55 10.92 -0.65
CA ALA A 90 30.58 11.45 0.22
C ALA A 90 31.94 10.86 -0.19
N TYR A 91 32.94 11.72 -0.35
CA TYR A 91 34.30 11.27 -0.62
C TYR A 91 34.93 10.73 0.67
N PRO A 92 35.42 9.48 0.69
CA PRO A 92 36.00 8.88 1.89
C PRO A 92 37.44 9.34 2.19
N PHE A 93 38.03 10.17 1.34
CA PHE A 93 39.42 10.63 1.46
C PHE A 93 39.48 12.17 1.49
N GLU A 94 40.46 12.69 2.23
CA GLU A 94 40.54 14.12 2.56
C GLU A 94 40.84 15.01 1.34
N SER A 95 41.56 14.48 0.34
CA SER A 95 41.80 15.19 -0.91
C SER A 95 42.34 14.24 -1.97
N ILE A 96 41.96 14.45 -3.22
CA ILE A 96 42.72 13.93 -4.36
C ILE A 96 43.65 15.04 -4.83
N ASP A 97 44.86 14.67 -5.26
CA ASP A 97 45.80 15.60 -5.87
C ASP A 97 45.16 16.31 -7.07
N ASN A 98 45.32 17.63 -7.15
CA ASN A 98 44.81 18.42 -8.27
C ASN A 98 45.49 18.07 -9.60
N GLU A 99 46.66 17.44 -9.56
CA GLU A 99 47.38 16.94 -10.74
C GLU A 99 47.03 15.49 -11.10
N ALA A 100 46.17 14.83 -10.32
CA ALA A 100 45.78 13.45 -10.61
C ALA A 100 44.96 13.35 -11.90
N ILE A 101 45.44 12.54 -12.83
CA ILE A 101 44.73 12.19 -14.07
C ILE A 101 44.09 10.81 -13.86
N TYR A 102 42.77 10.76 -13.92
CA TYR A 102 42.02 9.51 -13.90
C TYR A 102 42.00 8.89 -15.29
N ASP A 103 42.05 7.56 -15.37
CA ASP A 103 41.80 6.82 -16.62
C ASP A 103 40.30 6.57 -16.80
N SER A 104 39.61 6.14 -15.74
CA SER A 104 38.16 5.95 -15.78
C SER A 104 37.50 6.08 -14.43
N ILE A 105 36.20 6.42 -14.46
CA ILE A 105 35.33 6.45 -13.29
C ILE A 105 34.15 5.53 -13.59
N ALA A 106 33.89 4.59 -12.68
CA ALA A 106 32.78 3.65 -12.78
C ALA A 106 31.94 3.67 -11.51
N LEU A 107 30.62 3.59 -11.69
CA LEU A 107 29.67 3.32 -10.62
C LEU A 107 29.53 1.81 -10.47
N ILE A 108 29.81 1.30 -9.27
CA ILE A 108 29.70 -0.12 -8.92
C ILE A 108 28.62 -0.25 -7.85
N LEU A 109 27.52 -0.91 -8.19
CA LEU A 109 26.41 -1.18 -7.28
C LEU A 109 26.32 -2.68 -7.05
N LYS A 110 26.33 -3.11 -5.79
CA LYS A 110 26.15 -4.53 -5.45
C LYS A 110 24.67 -4.88 -5.56
N TYR A 111 24.34 -6.02 -6.16
CA TYR A 111 22.97 -6.50 -6.14
C TYR A 111 22.58 -6.97 -4.74
N GLU A 112 21.32 -6.74 -4.38
CA GLU A 112 20.67 -7.33 -3.22
C GLU A 112 19.60 -8.31 -3.72
N ASN A 113 19.24 -9.32 -2.93
CA ASN A 113 18.17 -10.27 -3.23
C ASN A 113 16.76 -9.64 -3.11
N TYR A 114 16.64 -8.33 -3.37
CA TYR A 114 15.43 -7.56 -3.31
C TYR A 114 15.14 -6.96 -4.68
N PHE A 115 14.37 -7.69 -5.48
CA PHE A 115 13.92 -7.29 -6.80
C PHE A 115 12.46 -7.68 -6.98
N TYR A 116 11.79 -7.01 -7.91
CA TYR A 116 10.40 -7.25 -8.23
C TYR A 116 10.25 -7.48 -9.74
N ASN A 117 9.33 -8.37 -10.11
CA ASN A 117 9.03 -8.75 -11.49
C ASN A 117 10.16 -9.55 -12.20
N ASP A 118 9.93 -9.87 -13.47
CA ASP A 118 10.82 -10.61 -14.36
C ASP A 118 12.12 -9.86 -14.64
N THR A 119 13.25 -10.43 -14.22
CA THR A 119 14.58 -9.87 -14.41
C THR A 119 15.24 -10.30 -15.74
N THR A 120 14.58 -11.12 -16.56
CA THR A 120 15.13 -11.56 -17.86
C THR A 120 15.00 -10.50 -18.96
N GLN A 121 14.20 -9.47 -18.72
CA GLN A 121 13.99 -8.38 -19.66
C GLN A 121 15.16 -7.39 -19.68
N THR A 122 15.51 -6.91 -20.86
CA THR A 122 16.56 -5.88 -21.02
C THR A 122 16.11 -4.55 -20.44
N GLN A 123 16.92 -3.97 -19.57
CA GLN A 123 16.72 -2.65 -18.98
C GLN A 123 17.86 -1.70 -19.34
N THR A 124 17.52 -0.42 -19.53
CA THR A 124 18.50 0.66 -19.71
C THR A 124 18.50 1.55 -18.49
N ILE A 125 19.64 1.63 -17.83
CA ILE A 125 19.86 2.52 -16.68
C ILE A 125 20.73 3.69 -17.13
N ASN A 126 20.26 4.88 -16.79
CA ASN A 126 20.92 6.14 -17.08
C ASN A 126 21.25 6.82 -15.74
N VAL A 127 22.47 7.32 -15.64
CA VAL A 127 22.93 8.12 -14.50
C VAL A 127 23.05 9.56 -14.98
N PHE A 128 22.52 10.49 -14.18
CA PHE A 128 22.51 11.93 -14.45
C PHE A 128 23.14 12.68 -13.29
N ASN A 129 23.68 13.87 -13.56
CA ASN A 129 24.11 14.76 -12.50
C ASN A 129 22.91 15.54 -11.96
N ILE A 130 22.79 15.68 -10.65
CA ILE A 130 21.75 16.50 -10.02
C ILE A 130 22.27 17.93 -9.93
N LEU A 131 21.45 18.89 -10.38
CA LEU A 131 21.81 20.32 -10.41
C LEU A 131 21.40 21.05 -9.13
N ASP A 132 20.40 20.51 -8.43
CA ASP A 132 19.88 21.06 -7.19
C ASP A 132 20.58 20.47 -5.95
N ASP A 133 20.60 21.26 -4.88
CA ASP A 133 20.95 20.74 -3.56
C ASP A 133 19.87 19.76 -3.07
N ILE A 134 20.26 18.52 -2.77
CA ILE A 134 19.37 17.52 -2.19
C ILE A 134 19.13 17.86 -0.71
N LYS A 135 18.08 18.65 -0.43
CA LYS A 135 17.68 19.08 0.91
C LYS A 135 16.17 18.88 1.09
N SER A 136 15.75 18.56 2.30
CA SER A 136 14.34 18.49 2.70
C SER A 136 14.09 19.47 3.84
N ASP A 137 12.88 20.02 3.89
CA ASP A 137 12.43 20.92 4.95
C ASP A 137 12.07 20.15 6.25
N ASP A 138 11.58 18.91 6.11
CA ASP A 138 11.03 18.08 7.19
C ASP A 138 11.85 16.80 7.45
N ASP A 139 13.13 16.77 7.06
CA ASP A 139 14.05 15.61 7.15
C ASP A 139 13.64 14.33 6.36
N TYR A 140 12.48 14.33 5.70
CA TYR A 140 11.98 13.22 4.90
C TYR A 140 11.90 13.57 3.40
N PHE A 141 12.20 12.58 2.55
CA PHE A 141 11.88 12.65 1.13
C PHE A 141 10.73 11.72 0.82
N TYR A 142 9.87 12.12 -0.11
CA TYR A 142 8.69 11.38 -0.47
C TYR A 142 8.77 10.88 -1.92
N ASN A 143 7.92 9.91 -2.25
CA ASN A 143 7.79 9.40 -3.62
C ASN A 143 7.33 10.48 -4.64
N THR A 144 6.88 11.63 -4.17
CA THR A 144 6.51 12.80 -4.96
C THR A 144 7.64 13.83 -5.09
N THR A 145 8.72 13.72 -4.31
CA THR A 145 9.87 14.62 -4.36
C THR A 145 10.70 14.37 -5.62
N ASN A 146 11.08 15.44 -6.33
CA ASN A 146 11.93 15.38 -7.51
C ASN A 146 13.00 16.48 -7.44
N PHE A 147 14.14 16.22 -8.08
CA PHE A 147 15.25 17.16 -8.20
C PHE A 147 15.58 17.35 -9.68
N GLU A 148 15.98 18.56 -10.06
CA GLU A 148 16.42 18.84 -11.43
C GLU A 148 17.74 18.13 -11.72
N ALA A 149 17.77 17.45 -12.85
CA ALA A 149 18.91 16.68 -13.32
C ALA A 149 19.40 17.24 -14.67
N SER A 150 20.67 16.99 -14.98
CA SER A 150 21.24 17.36 -16.28
C SER A 150 20.49 16.70 -17.44
N GLU A 151 20.35 17.41 -18.56
CA GLU A 151 19.71 16.86 -19.77
C GLU A 151 20.48 15.66 -20.35
N THR A 152 21.80 15.71 -20.24
CA THR A 152 22.71 14.67 -20.71
C THR A 152 23.02 13.68 -19.59
N ALA A 153 22.89 12.39 -19.87
CA ALA A 153 23.33 11.33 -18.96
C ALA A 153 24.86 11.30 -18.89
N ILE A 154 25.41 11.22 -17.68
CA ILE A 154 26.86 11.01 -17.48
C ILE A 154 27.26 9.58 -17.83
N GLY A 155 26.35 8.61 -17.71
CA GLY A 155 26.60 7.26 -18.17
C GLY A 155 25.32 6.48 -18.39
N THR A 156 25.36 5.58 -19.36
CA THR A 156 24.24 4.72 -19.75
C THR A 156 24.72 3.29 -19.89
N LYS A 157 23.94 2.35 -19.35
CA LYS A 157 24.17 0.92 -19.57
C LYS A 157 22.85 0.22 -19.84
N THR A 158 22.85 -0.56 -20.92
CA THR A 158 21.77 -1.50 -21.24
C THR A 158 22.23 -2.90 -20.87
N PHE A 159 21.43 -3.62 -20.10
CA PHE A 159 21.76 -4.95 -19.60
C PHE A 159 20.49 -5.75 -19.28
N GLN A 160 20.64 -7.06 -19.10
CA GLN A 160 19.62 -7.90 -18.51
C GLN A 160 20.00 -8.14 -17.03
N PRO A 161 19.14 -7.79 -16.06
CA PRO A 161 19.46 -7.96 -14.65
C PRO A 161 19.48 -9.44 -14.27
N TYR A 162 20.66 -9.96 -13.91
CA TYR A 162 20.79 -11.31 -13.34
C TYR A 162 21.29 -11.25 -11.88
N PRO A 163 20.48 -10.72 -10.94
CA PRO A 163 20.93 -10.41 -9.57
C PRO A 163 21.38 -11.63 -8.76
N ILE A 164 20.99 -12.84 -9.16
CA ILE A 164 21.39 -14.11 -8.51
C ILE A 164 22.73 -14.63 -9.07
N LYS A 165 23.03 -14.35 -10.34
CA LYS A 165 24.22 -14.87 -11.04
C LYS A 165 25.38 -13.88 -11.04
N GLU A 166 25.07 -12.59 -11.13
CA GLU A 166 26.03 -11.49 -11.10
C GLU A 166 26.09 -10.90 -9.70
N ASP A 167 27.29 -10.59 -9.22
CA ASP A 167 27.49 -10.00 -7.89
C ASP A 167 27.23 -8.48 -7.89
N CYS A 168 27.60 -7.81 -8.98
CA CYS A 168 27.60 -6.35 -9.08
C CYS A 168 27.16 -5.83 -10.45
N PHE A 169 26.40 -4.74 -10.42
CA PHE A 169 26.17 -3.86 -11.56
C PHE A 169 27.31 -2.84 -11.68
N ILE A 170 28.02 -2.85 -12.81
CA ILE A 170 29.12 -1.92 -13.11
C ILE A 170 28.73 -1.03 -14.28
N LEU A 171 28.74 0.29 -14.12
CA LEU A 171 28.46 1.27 -15.16
C LEU A 171 29.61 2.28 -15.27
N LEU A 172 30.15 2.44 -16.48
CA LEU A 172 31.21 3.42 -16.75
C LEU A 172 30.58 4.81 -16.86
N LEU A 173 31.04 5.75 -16.04
CA LEU A 173 30.58 7.15 -16.01
C LEU A 173 31.47 8.05 -16.88
N ALA A 174 32.77 7.81 -16.86
CA ALA A 174 33.70 8.56 -17.69
C ALA A 174 34.86 7.67 -18.10
N LYS A 175 35.28 7.79 -19.36
CA LYS A 175 36.53 7.23 -19.87
C LYS A 175 37.39 8.39 -20.33
N PHE A 176 38.46 8.66 -19.59
CA PHE A 176 39.45 9.65 -19.92
C PHE A 176 40.52 8.97 -20.76
N LEU A 177 40.21 8.80 -22.06
CA LEU A 177 41.25 8.49 -23.03
C LEU A 177 42.28 9.63 -23.00
N GLU A 178 43.57 9.29 -23.02
CA GLU A 178 44.69 10.23 -22.89
C GLU A 178 44.39 11.60 -23.53
N ARG A 179 44.35 12.65 -22.68
CA ARG A 179 44.09 14.07 -22.98
C ARG A 179 42.65 14.46 -23.32
N SER A 180 41.77 14.46 -22.32
CA SER A 180 40.66 15.41 -22.29
C SER A 180 40.62 16.15 -20.96
N TYR A 181 41.19 17.36 -20.99
CA TYR A 181 41.19 18.33 -19.91
C TYR A 181 39.76 18.60 -19.43
N MET A 182 39.49 18.36 -18.15
CA MET A 182 38.36 18.96 -17.45
C MET A 182 38.61 20.47 -17.42
N LYS A 183 37.96 21.23 -18.31
CA LYS A 183 37.94 22.69 -18.19
C LYS A 183 37.12 23.06 -16.95
N LYS A 184 37.76 23.92 -16.18
CA LYS A 184 37.31 24.61 -14.96
C LYS A 184 35.90 25.17 -15.06
#